data_AF-A0A4Q3RSG0-F1
#
_entry.id   AF-A0A4Q3RSG0-F1
#
_cell.length_a   1.000
_cell.length_b   1.000
_cell.length_c   1.000
_cell.angle_alpha   90.00
_cell.angle_beta   90.00
_cell.angle_gamma   90.00
#
_symmetry.space_group_name_H-M   'P 1'
#
loop_
_entity.id
_entity.type
_entity.pdbx_description
1 polymer ?
#
loop_
_entity_poly.entity_id
_entity_poly.type
_entity_poly.pdbx_seq_one_letter_code
_entity_poly.pdbx_strand_id
1 'polypeptide(L)'
;MRTLMVAMIIVIITCCQSSNQDTPDPKVIADINLKKGELIWCGPAMADFGSVKFNVSAPAELRKDFNQAIAMLHSFEYEEAEKAFASVIEKDPSCAMAYWGVAMSNFHPLWEPPKPDDLKKGASAIKVAKAIKTKSPREADYINALGVFYNNWQTTAHKERCMQYEHAMANLYAKYPEDKEAAIFYALALNTTADPTDKAHVNQISAGNILD
;
A
#
# COMPACT_ATOMS: atom_id res chain seq x y z
N MET A 1 -39.91 57.32 -28.70
CA MET A 1 -38.52 56.94 -28.33
C MET A 1 -38.51 56.30 -26.94
N ARG A 2 -38.58 54.98 -26.85
CA ARG A 2 -38.29 54.21 -25.62
C ARG A 2 -37.61 52.92 -26.06
N THR A 3 -36.29 52.90 -25.97
CA THR A 3 -35.44 51.79 -26.40
C THR A 3 -35.46 50.71 -25.31
N LEU A 4 -36.06 49.55 -25.60
CA LEU A 4 -35.95 48.37 -24.75
C LEU A 4 -34.57 47.73 -24.97
N MET A 5 -33.74 47.73 -23.93
CA MET A 5 -32.43 47.10 -23.93
C MET A 5 -32.60 45.68 -23.37
N VAL A 6 -32.64 44.68 -24.25
CA VAL A 6 -32.70 43.26 -23.87
C VAL A 6 -31.29 42.82 -23.47
N ALA A 7 -31.07 42.62 -22.17
CA ALA A 7 -29.82 42.08 -21.64
C ALA A 7 -29.78 40.56 -21.86
N MET A 8 -28.89 40.12 -22.75
CA MET A 8 -28.61 38.72 -23.04
C MET A 8 -27.73 38.16 -21.91
N ILE A 9 -28.35 37.40 -21.00
CA ILE A 9 -27.64 36.70 -19.91
C ILE A 9 -26.96 35.47 -20.52
N ILE A 10 -25.65 35.58 -20.75
CA ILE A 10 -24.77 34.47 -21.14
C ILE A 10 -24.50 33.65 -19.88
N VAL A 11 -25.14 32.48 -19.77
CA VAL A 11 -24.83 31.47 -18.75
C VAL A 11 -23.53 30.79 -19.16
N ILE A 12 -22.42 31.22 -18.55
CA ILE A 12 -21.12 30.55 -18.70
C ILE A 12 -21.20 29.25 -17.89
N ILE A 13 -21.45 28.14 -18.57
CA ILE A 13 -21.26 26.80 -18.02
C ILE A 13 -19.75 26.60 -17.88
N THR A 14 -19.21 26.95 -16.71
CA THR A 14 -17.86 26.56 -16.33
C THR A 14 -17.88 25.06 -16.06
N CYS A 15 -17.55 24.25 -17.07
CA CYS A 15 -17.18 22.85 -16.84
C CYS A 15 -16.03 22.85 -15.84
N CYS A 16 -16.27 22.31 -14.64
CA CYS A 16 -15.24 22.04 -13.65
C CYS A 16 -14.21 21.09 -14.27
N GLN A 17 -13.13 21.65 -14.81
CA GLN A 17 -11.89 20.92 -15.02
C GLN A 17 -11.36 20.63 -13.61
N SER A 18 -11.59 19.42 -13.10
CA SER A 18 -10.83 18.89 -11.97
C SER A 18 -9.37 18.87 -12.40
N SER A 19 -8.62 19.89 -11.99
CA SER A 19 -7.21 20.03 -12.29
C SER A 19 -6.44 18.78 -11.84
N ASN A 20 -5.50 18.34 -12.68
CA ASN A 20 -4.46 17.30 -12.48
C ASN A 20 -3.56 17.48 -11.23
N GLN A 21 -4.04 18.07 -10.13
CA GLN A 21 -3.23 18.39 -8.94
C GLN A 21 -3.06 17.22 -7.96
N ASP A 22 -3.85 16.15 -8.08
CA ASP A 22 -3.78 15.00 -7.16
C ASP A 22 -2.82 13.90 -7.64
N THR A 23 -2.36 13.97 -8.90
CA THR A 23 -1.45 13.00 -9.50
C THR A 23 0.01 13.34 -9.17
N PRO A 24 0.81 12.40 -8.64
CA PRO A 24 2.24 12.63 -8.40
C PRO A 24 3.02 12.98 -9.68
N ASP A 25 4.06 13.80 -9.53
CA ASP A 25 4.97 14.15 -10.64
C ASP A 25 5.65 12.88 -11.19
N PRO A 26 5.58 12.61 -12.52
CA PRO A 26 6.24 11.48 -13.15
C PRO A 26 7.72 11.33 -12.80
N LYS A 27 8.44 12.45 -12.59
CA LYS A 27 9.85 12.41 -12.16
C LYS A 27 9.98 11.83 -10.76
N VAL A 28 9.10 12.22 -9.84
CA VAL A 28 9.07 11.67 -8.47
C VAL A 28 8.79 10.17 -8.51
N ILE A 29 7.90 9.70 -9.39
CA ILE A 29 7.63 8.27 -9.58
C ILE A 29 8.85 7.54 -10.14
N ALA A 30 9.51 8.11 -11.16
CA ALA A 30 10.71 7.54 -11.76
C ALA A 30 11.86 7.40 -10.74
N ASP A 31 12.03 8.39 -9.85
CA ASP A 31 13.05 8.39 -8.81
C ASP A 31 12.86 7.28 -7.75
N ILE A 32 11.67 6.64 -7.66
CA ILE A 32 11.44 5.47 -6.79
C ILE A 32 12.18 4.23 -7.32
N ASN A 33 12.50 4.18 -8.62
CA ASN A 33 13.12 3.01 -9.26
C ASN A 33 12.30 1.73 -9.09
N LEU A 34 11.02 1.80 -9.49
CA LEU A 34 10.07 0.69 -9.45
C LEU A 34 10.56 -0.51 -10.27
N LYS A 35 10.46 -1.73 -9.73
CA LYS A 35 10.57 -2.95 -10.52
C LYS A 35 9.42 -3.00 -11.52
N LYS A 36 9.73 -3.28 -12.78
CA LYS A 36 8.78 -3.34 -13.90
C LYS A 36 9.12 -4.53 -14.78
N GLY A 37 8.17 -4.93 -15.62
CA GLY A 37 8.34 -5.99 -16.60
C GLY A 37 7.23 -7.02 -16.52
N GLU A 38 7.40 -8.08 -17.31
CA GLU A 38 6.47 -9.20 -17.30
C GLU A 38 6.51 -9.92 -15.95
N LEU A 39 5.34 -10.37 -15.50
CA LEU A 39 5.21 -11.17 -14.29
C LEU A 39 5.71 -12.58 -14.58
N ILE A 40 6.67 -13.06 -13.79
CA ILE A 40 7.28 -14.38 -13.96
C ILE A 40 6.78 -15.26 -12.81
N TRP A 41 6.21 -16.42 -13.14
CA TRP A 41 5.77 -17.39 -12.13
C TRP A 41 6.04 -18.82 -12.58
N CYS A 42 6.58 -19.62 -11.66
CA CYS A 42 6.85 -21.04 -11.84
C CYS A 42 5.66 -21.87 -11.36
N GLY A 43 4.60 -21.94 -12.17
CA GLY A 43 3.45 -22.79 -11.94
C GLY A 43 2.49 -22.79 -13.13
N PRO A 44 1.37 -23.52 -13.05
CA PRO A 44 0.39 -23.56 -14.14
C PRO A 44 0.00 -22.14 -14.59
N ALA A 45 -0.17 -21.92 -15.89
CA ALA A 45 -0.82 -20.71 -16.36
C ALA A 45 -2.18 -20.63 -15.67
N MET A 46 -2.47 -19.53 -14.98
CA MET A 46 -3.64 -19.36 -14.11
C MET A 46 -3.59 -20.10 -12.76
N ALA A 47 -2.41 -20.43 -12.24
CA ALA A 47 -2.27 -20.80 -10.83
C ALA A 47 -2.78 -19.64 -9.97
N ASP A 48 -3.85 -19.90 -9.23
CA ASP A 48 -4.52 -18.90 -8.41
C ASP A 48 -3.77 -18.75 -7.07
N PHE A 49 -3.37 -17.53 -6.73
CA PHE A 49 -2.84 -17.17 -5.40
C PHE A 49 -3.93 -17.17 -4.32
N GLY A 50 -5.14 -17.57 -4.69
CA GLY A 50 -6.34 -17.47 -3.87
C GLY A 50 -7.04 -16.13 -4.08
N SER A 51 -8.20 -16.00 -3.45
CA SER A 51 -9.02 -14.79 -3.56
C SER A 51 -8.68 -13.79 -2.46
N VAL A 52 -8.14 -12.64 -2.86
CA VAL A 52 -8.03 -11.45 -2.02
C VAL A 52 -9.18 -10.48 -2.31
N LYS A 53 -9.71 -9.86 -1.27
CA LYS A 53 -10.68 -8.76 -1.39
C LYS A 53 -10.22 -7.55 -0.59
N PHE A 54 -9.25 -6.81 -1.13
CA PHE A 54 -8.83 -5.55 -0.53
C PHE A 54 -9.79 -4.42 -0.95
N ASN A 55 -10.34 -3.70 0.03
CA ASN A 55 -11.21 -2.55 -0.23
C ASN A 55 -10.38 -1.30 -0.58
N VAL A 56 -9.83 -1.27 -1.79
CA VAL A 56 -9.05 -0.14 -2.34
C VAL A 56 -9.96 0.86 -3.06
N SER A 57 -9.67 2.15 -2.89
CA SER A 57 -10.31 3.27 -3.59
C SER A 57 -9.81 3.37 -5.04
N ALA A 58 -10.13 2.36 -5.84
CA ALA A 58 -9.77 2.29 -7.25
C ALA A 58 -10.96 1.81 -8.12
N PRO A 59 -10.97 2.17 -9.43
CA PRO A 59 -11.86 1.59 -10.43
C PRO A 59 -11.85 0.06 -10.40
N ALA A 60 -12.96 -0.56 -10.82
CA ALA A 60 -13.16 -2.01 -10.72
C ALA A 60 -12.06 -2.82 -11.42
N GLU A 61 -11.60 -2.36 -12.60
CA GLU A 61 -10.53 -3.01 -13.35
C GLU A 61 -9.20 -3.00 -12.58
N LEU A 62 -8.85 -1.87 -11.95
CA LEU A 62 -7.63 -1.73 -11.16
C LEU A 62 -7.69 -2.49 -9.83
N ARG A 63 -8.89 -2.68 -9.29
CA ARG A 63 -9.08 -3.49 -8.07
C ARG A 63 -8.69 -4.95 -8.28
N LYS A 64 -8.93 -5.50 -9.47
CA LYS A 64 -8.53 -6.87 -9.80
C LYS A 64 -7.00 -6.99 -9.79
N ASP A 65 -6.30 -6.10 -10.49
CA ASP A 65 -4.84 -6.09 -10.56
C ASP A 65 -4.22 -5.85 -9.17
N PHE A 66 -4.81 -4.94 -8.39
CA PHE A 66 -4.38 -4.67 -7.02
C PHE A 66 -4.54 -5.91 -6.12
N ASN A 67 -5.68 -6.59 -6.18
CA ASN A 67 -5.89 -7.81 -5.39
C ASN A 67 -4.94 -8.93 -5.80
N GLN A 68 -4.59 -9.03 -7.09
CA GLN A 68 -3.57 -9.98 -7.54
C GLN A 68 -2.19 -9.65 -6.96
N ALA A 69 -1.81 -8.36 -6.91
CA ALA A 69 -0.57 -7.92 -6.29
C ALA A 69 -0.53 -8.23 -4.78
N ILE A 70 -1.65 -8.06 -4.06
CA ILE A 70 -1.76 -8.44 -2.65
C ILE A 70 -1.64 -9.96 -2.47
N ALA A 71 -2.25 -10.76 -3.35
CA ALA A 71 -2.18 -12.21 -3.26
C ALA A 71 -0.73 -12.72 -3.47
N MET A 72 0.01 -12.11 -4.39
CA MET A 72 1.46 -12.34 -4.54
C MET A 72 2.24 -11.94 -3.29
N LEU A 73 1.93 -10.77 -2.71
CA LEU A 73 2.57 -10.30 -1.49
C LEU A 73 2.35 -11.26 -0.30
N HIS A 74 1.13 -11.76 -0.10
CA HIS A 74 0.80 -12.77 0.91
C HIS A 74 1.47 -14.12 0.65
N SER A 75 1.83 -14.39 -0.61
CA SER A 75 2.56 -15.59 -1.01
C SER A 75 4.08 -15.41 -1.02
N PHE A 76 4.57 -14.27 -0.50
CA PHE A 76 5.99 -13.93 -0.41
C PHE A 76 6.70 -13.80 -1.77
N GLU A 77 5.96 -13.57 -2.85
CA GLU A 77 6.49 -13.26 -4.19
C GLU A 77 6.81 -11.76 -4.29
N TYR A 78 7.69 -11.27 -3.42
CA TYR A 78 7.90 -9.83 -3.20
C TYR A 78 8.27 -9.06 -4.48
N GLU A 79 9.15 -9.61 -5.31
CA GLU A 79 9.57 -8.97 -6.56
C GLU A 79 8.42 -8.86 -7.57
N GLU A 80 7.64 -9.93 -7.72
CA GLU A 80 6.50 -9.97 -8.65
C GLU A 80 5.34 -9.12 -8.12
N ALA A 81 5.13 -9.10 -6.80
CA ALA A 81 4.21 -8.17 -6.15
C ALA A 81 4.60 -6.70 -6.43
N GLU A 82 5.89 -6.34 -6.34
CA GLU A 82 6.34 -4.98 -6.67
C GLU A 82 6.04 -4.62 -8.13
N LYS A 83 6.30 -5.53 -9.08
CA LYS A 83 5.96 -5.33 -10.49
C LYS A 83 4.46 -5.15 -10.70
N ALA A 84 3.65 -5.96 -10.02
CA ALA A 84 2.19 -5.87 -10.10
C ALA A 84 1.67 -4.53 -9.56
N PHE A 85 2.17 -4.08 -8.40
CA PHE A 85 1.86 -2.74 -7.89
C PHE A 85 2.37 -1.62 -8.79
N ALA A 86 3.56 -1.77 -9.38
CA ALA A 86 4.09 -0.82 -10.36
C ALA A 86 3.19 -0.72 -11.61
N SER A 87 2.60 -1.83 -12.07
CA SER A 87 1.62 -1.80 -13.16
C SER A 87 0.34 -1.07 -12.76
N VAL A 88 -0.12 -1.19 -11.51
CA VAL A 88 -1.25 -0.38 -11.00
C VAL A 88 -0.89 1.10 -10.98
N ILE A 89 0.33 1.48 -10.57
CA ILE A 89 0.82 2.87 -10.61
C ILE A 89 0.88 3.41 -12.04
N GLU A 90 1.27 2.59 -13.02
CA GLU A 90 1.31 3.02 -14.43
C GLU A 90 -0.07 3.33 -14.99
N LYS A 91 -1.10 2.57 -14.58
CA LYS A 91 -2.48 2.77 -15.01
C LYS A 91 -3.18 3.89 -14.23
N ASP A 92 -2.89 4.01 -12.94
CA ASP A 92 -3.39 5.08 -12.07
C ASP A 92 -2.29 5.55 -11.09
N PRO A 93 -1.55 6.61 -11.47
CA PRO A 93 -0.50 7.14 -10.61
C PRO A 93 -1.03 7.77 -9.32
N SER A 94 -2.35 7.98 -9.18
CA SER A 94 -3.00 8.48 -7.97
C SER A 94 -3.45 7.36 -7.02
N CYS A 95 -3.19 6.09 -7.34
CA CYS A 95 -3.50 4.97 -6.44
C CYS A 95 -2.50 4.92 -5.27
N ALA A 96 -2.83 5.58 -4.16
CA ALA A 96 -1.96 5.67 -2.99
C ALA A 96 -1.55 4.28 -2.44
N MET A 97 -2.46 3.32 -2.47
CA MET A 97 -2.21 1.97 -1.97
C MET A 97 -1.24 1.18 -2.84
N ALA A 98 -1.11 1.49 -4.13
CA ALA A 98 -0.11 0.82 -4.96
C ALA A 98 1.32 1.20 -4.54
N TYR A 99 1.56 2.46 -4.14
CA TYR A 99 2.84 2.85 -3.54
C TYR A 99 3.07 2.23 -2.16
N TRP A 100 2.02 2.08 -1.35
CA TRP A 100 2.10 1.30 -0.11
C TRP A 100 2.48 -0.17 -0.40
N GLY A 101 1.90 -0.76 -1.45
CA GLY A 101 2.22 -2.11 -1.90
C GLY A 101 3.68 -2.26 -2.33
N VAL A 102 4.22 -1.31 -3.10
CA VAL A 102 5.65 -1.24 -3.43
C VAL A 102 6.52 -1.19 -2.17
N ALA A 103 6.14 -0.39 -1.18
CA ALA A 103 6.85 -0.35 0.09
C ALA A 103 6.76 -1.69 0.85
N MET A 104 5.57 -2.29 0.95
CA MET A 104 5.40 -3.62 1.56
C MET A 104 6.23 -4.69 0.86
N SER A 105 6.31 -4.68 -0.47
CA SER A 105 7.17 -5.58 -1.25
C SER A 105 8.65 -5.42 -0.94
N ASN A 106 9.07 -4.29 -0.37
CA ASN A 106 10.46 -4.05 0.05
C ASN A 106 10.64 -4.22 1.58
N PHE A 107 9.62 -4.69 2.29
CA PHE A 107 9.71 -5.11 3.68
C PHE A 107 9.41 -6.61 3.75
N HIS A 108 10.44 -7.44 3.88
CA HIS A 108 10.30 -8.90 3.96
C HIS A 108 10.17 -9.35 5.43
N PRO A 109 8.96 -9.60 5.96
CA PRO A 109 8.76 -9.67 7.41
C PRO A 109 9.27 -10.98 8.05
N LEU A 110 9.55 -12.02 7.25
CA LEU A 110 10.00 -13.34 7.74
C LEU A 110 11.34 -13.80 7.15
N TRP A 111 11.95 -12.98 6.29
CA TRP A 111 13.14 -13.34 5.51
C TRP A 111 14.30 -12.39 5.83
N GLU A 112 15.16 -12.10 4.85
CA GLU A 112 16.27 -11.17 5.03
C GLU A 112 15.77 -9.73 5.26
N PRO A 113 16.36 -9.00 6.24
CA PRO A 113 16.08 -7.58 6.41
C PRO A 113 16.38 -6.78 5.15
N PRO A 114 15.60 -5.72 4.84
CA PRO A 114 15.83 -4.89 3.67
C PRO A 114 17.18 -4.17 3.71
N LYS A 115 17.83 -4.07 2.55
CA LYS A 115 19.09 -3.33 2.38
C LYS A 115 18.82 -1.81 2.38
N PRO A 116 19.87 -0.96 2.51
CA PRO A 116 19.68 0.49 2.50
C PRO A 116 18.93 1.03 1.28
N ASP A 117 19.15 0.46 0.09
CA ASP A 117 18.44 0.87 -1.13
C ASP A 117 16.96 0.49 -1.11
N ASP A 118 16.61 -0.68 -0.56
CA ASP A 118 15.22 -1.12 -0.38
C ASP A 118 14.49 -0.22 0.64
N LEU A 119 15.19 0.15 1.74
CA LEU A 119 14.68 1.10 2.73
C LEU A 119 14.44 2.49 2.14
N LYS A 120 15.37 2.97 1.31
CA LYS A 120 15.24 4.24 0.60
C LYS A 120 14.07 4.22 -0.40
N LYS A 121 13.89 3.12 -1.13
CA LYS A 121 12.78 2.91 -2.06
C LYS A 121 11.44 2.94 -1.32
N GLY A 122 11.28 2.10 -0.30
CA GLY A 122 10.05 2.01 0.48
C GLY A 122 9.69 3.33 1.17
N ALA A 123 10.68 4.04 1.72
CA ALA A 123 10.47 5.37 2.28
C ALA A 123 10.00 6.41 1.24
N SER A 124 10.57 6.36 0.03
CA SER A 124 10.14 7.23 -1.09
C SER A 124 8.72 6.91 -1.53
N ALA A 125 8.38 5.63 -1.67
CA ALA A 125 7.02 5.19 -2.03
C ALA A 125 5.99 5.61 -0.97
N ILE A 126 6.27 5.41 0.32
CA ILE A 126 5.39 5.87 1.41
C ILE A 126 5.22 7.38 1.41
N LYS A 127 6.28 8.14 1.13
CA LYS A 127 6.20 9.60 1.03
C LYS A 127 5.21 10.03 -0.06
N VAL A 128 5.23 9.38 -1.22
CA VAL A 128 4.25 9.63 -2.30
C VAL A 128 2.85 9.22 -1.87
N ALA A 129 2.68 8.02 -1.29
CA ALA A 129 1.39 7.54 -0.81
C ALA A 129 0.74 8.51 0.21
N LYS A 130 1.56 9.09 1.11
CA LYS A 130 1.11 10.10 2.08
C LYS A 130 0.67 11.41 1.42
N ALA A 131 1.27 11.81 0.31
CA ALA A 131 0.97 13.06 -0.38
C ALA A 131 -0.38 13.03 -1.13
N ILE A 132 -0.74 11.90 -1.75
CA ILE A 132 -1.98 11.73 -2.53
C ILE A 132 -3.24 12.00 -1.69
N LYS A 133 -4.23 12.75 -2.18
CA LYS A 133 -5.39 13.18 -1.38
C LYS A 133 -6.65 12.34 -1.53
N THR A 134 -6.74 11.55 -2.59
CA THR A 134 -7.92 10.75 -2.95
C THR A 134 -8.11 9.47 -2.13
N LYS A 135 -7.17 9.15 -1.23
CA LYS A 135 -7.24 7.98 -0.35
C LYS A 135 -8.31 8.10 0.72
N SER A 136 -8.95 6.98 1.03
CA SER A 136 -9.88 6.85 2.16
C SER A 136 -9.14 6.92 3.51
N PRO A 137 -9.86 7.18 4.62
CA PRO A 137 -9.28 7.12 5.96
C PRO A 137 -8.60 5.78 6.29
N ARG A 138 -9.21 4.66 5.88
CA ARG A 138 -8.65 3.32 6.06
C ARG A 138 -7.30 3.17 5.36
N GLU A 139 -7.22 3.59 4.10
CA GLU A 139 -5.98 3.54 3.34
C GLU A 139 -4.89 4.45 3.93
N ALA A 140 -5.28 5.64 4.42
CA ALA A 140 -4.36 6.51 5.14
C ALA A 140 -3.78 5.83 6.39
N ASP A 141 -4.59 5.07 7.13
CA ASP A 141 -4.13 4.32 8.30
C ASP A 141 -3.14 3.21 7.94
N TYR A 142 -3.35 2.44 6.86
CA TYR A 142 -2.37 1.46 6.36
C TYR A 142 -1.03 2.12 5.97
N ILE A 143 -1.12 3.24 5.23
CA ILE A 143 0.06 4.01 4.80
C ILE A 143 0.83 4.55 6.02
N ASN A 144 0.11 5.01 7.04
CA ASN A 144 0.72 5.53 8.26
C ASN A 144 1.34 4.41 9.10
N ALA A 145 0.67 3.27 9.22
CA ALA A 145 1.17 2.11 9.94
C ALA A 145 2.47 1.60 9.32
N LEU A 146 2.51 1.34 8.00
CA LEU A 146 3.78 0.97 7.36
C LEU A 146 4.80 2.12 7.39
N GLY A 147 4.33 3.37 7.35
CA GLY A 147 5.21 4.53 7.38
C GLY A 147 6.06 4.64 8.64
N VAL A 148 5.64 4.07 9.79
CA VAL A 148 6.50 4.05 10.98
C VAL A 148 7.73 3.17 10.80
N PHE A 149 7.63 2.07 10.04
CA PHE A 149 8.78 1.20 9.73
C PHE A 149 9.89 1.95 8.97
N TYR A 150 9.52 2.90 8.11
CA TYR A 150 10.46 3.68 7.31
C TYR A 150 10.90 4.99 7.96
N ASN A 151 10.31 5.39 9.09
CA ASN A 151 10.75 6.60 9.78
C ASN A 151 12.14 6.39 10.38
N ASN A 152 13.05 7.35 10.17
CA ASN A 152 14.41 7.33 10.72
C ASN A 152 15.15 6.00 10.48
N TRP A 153 14.91 5.35 9.34
CA TRP A 153 15.44 4.02 9.05
C TRP A 153 16.98 3.98 9.03
N GLN A 154 17.63 5.13 8.82
CA GLN A 154 19.08 5.31 8.82
C GLN A 154 19.70 5.19 10.22
N THR A 155 18.93 5.44 11.28
CA THR A 155 19.42 5.48 12.66
C THR A 155 18.70 4.51 13.60
N THR A 156 17.54 4.00 13.18
CA THR A 156 16.73 3.08 13.98
C THR A 156 17.04 1.64 13.58
N ALA A 157 17.34 0.75 14.55
CA ALA A 157 17.66 -0.65 14.27
C ALA A 157 16.47 -1.41 13.63
N HIS A 158 16.73 -2.42 12.81
CA HIS A 158 15.67 -3.16 12.10
C HIS A 158 14.60 -3.75 13.04
N LYS A 159 15.03 -4.42 14.11
CA LYS A 159 14.11 -5.00 15.11
C LYS A 159 13.17 -3.95 15.69
N GLU A 160 13.69 -2.77 16.02
CA GLU A 160 12.91 -1.65 16.55
C GLU A 160 11.87 -1.16 15.53
N ARG A 161 12.23 -1.03 14.25
CA ARG A 161 11.28 -0.67 13.19
C ARG A 161 10.17 -1.71 13.01
N CYS A 162 10.50 -3.00 13.12
CA CYS A 162 9.51 -4.08 13.07
C CYS A 162 8.53 -4.02 14.25
N MET A 163 9.02 -3.78 15.48
CA MET A 163 8.16 -3.62 16.66
C MET A 163 7.25 -2.40 16.54
N GLN A 164 7.76 -1.28 16.02
CA GLN A 164 6.94 -0.09 15.76
C GLN A 164 5.82 -0.38 14.74
N TYR A 165 6.12 -1.13 13.68
CA TYR A 165 5.13 -1.56 12.71
C TYR A 165 4.09 -2.51 13.31
N GLU A 166 4.52 -3.50 14.09
CA GLU A 166 3.62 -4.43 14.79
C GLU A 166 2.63 -3.68 15.69
N HIS A 167 3.12 -2.74 16.50
CA HIS A 167 2.25 -1.91 17.35
C HIS A 167 1.30 -1.02 16.52
N ALA A 168 1.75 -0.48 15.39
CA ALA A 168 0.89 0.29 14.51
C ALA A 168 -0.20 -0.57 13.86
N MET A 169 0.12 -1.81 13.50
CA MET A 169 -0.84 -2.78 12.97
C MET A 169 -1.82 -3.26 14.04
N ALA A 170 -1.41 -3.40 15.30
CA ALA A 170 -2.32 -3.68 16.41
C ALA A 170 -3.41 -2.59 16.53
N ASN A 171 -3.01 -1.32 16.45
CA ASN A 171 -3.93 -0.18 16.47
C ASN A 171 -4.87 -0.17 15.25
N LEU A 172 -4.35 -0.51 14.06
CA LEU A 172 -5.15 -0.59 12.83
C LEU A 172 -6.19 -1.73 12.91
N TYR A 173 -5.77 -2.92 13.36
CA TYR A 173 -6.65 -4.07 13.59
C TYR A 173 -7.76 -3.74 14.60
N ALA A 174 -7.42 -3.11 15.73
CA ALA A 174 -8.40 -2.68 16.72
C ALA A 174 -9.41 -1.65 16.18
N LYS A 175 -8.98 -0.77 15.26
CA LYS A 175 -9.84 0.22 14.62
C LYS A 175 -10.75 -0.37 13.55
N TYR A 176 -10.31 -1.44 12.88
CA TYR A 176 -11.02 -2.09 11.78
C TYR A 176 -11.16 -3.61 12.02
N PRO A 177 -11.95 -4.05 13.01
CA PRO A 177 -12.02 -5.46 13.41
C PRO A 177 -12.59 -6.39 12.32
N GLU A 178 -13.43 -5.86 11.43
CA GLU A 178 -14.01 -6.62 10.30
C GLU A 178 -13.08 -6.72 9.08
N ASP A 179 -11.93 -6.05 9.14
CA ASP A 179 -10.97 -5.99 8.06
C ASP A 179 -10.00 -7.18 8.11
N LYS A 180 -10.30 -8.19 7.31
CA LYS A 180 -9.48 -9.41 7.22
C LYS A 180 -8.03 -9.12 6.84
N GLU A 181 -7.79 -8.14 5.98
CA GLU A 181 -6.42 -7.79 5.57
C GLU A 181 -5.67 -7.16 6.75
N ALA A 182 -6.34 -6.37 7.59
CA ALA A 182 -5.73 -5.81 8.80
C ALA A 182 -5.35 -6.92 9.78
N ALA A 183 -6.24 -7.89 9.98
CA ALA A 183 -5.99 -9.08 10.80
C ALA A 183 -4.79 -9.88 10.29
N ILE A 184 -4.73 -10.17 8.97
CA ILE A 184 -3.63 -10.92 8.34
C ILE A 184 -2.29 -10.19 8.50
N PHE A 185 -2.23 -8.89 8.16
CA PHE A 185 -1.00 -8.13 8.30
C PHE A 185 -0.55 -7.96 9.76
N TYR A 186 -1.49 -7.86 10.70
CA TYR A 186 -1.16 -7.81 12.13
C TYR A 186 -0.62 -9.15 12.64
N ALA A 187 -1.30 -10.26 12.33
CA ALA A 187 -0.84 -11.60 12.65
C ALA A 187 0.58 -11.87 12.10
N LEU A 188 0.85 -11.44 10.87
CA LEU A 188 2.19 -11.53 10.29
C LEU A 188 3.22 -10.68 11.06
N ALA A 189 2.86 -9.46 11.47
CA ALA A 189 3.76 -8.59 12.23
C ALA A 189 4.10 -9.14 13.64
N LEU A 190 3.16 -9.83 14.28
CA LEU A 190 3.43 -10.56 15.53
C LEU A 190 4.48 -11.65 15.31
N ASN A 191 4.36 -12.42 14.22
CA ASN A 191 5.35 -13.45 13.87
C ASN A 191 6.73 -12.84 13.54
N THR A 192 6.76 -11.70 12.86
CA THR A 192 8.01 -10.97 12.54
C THR A 192 8.77 -10.51 13.79
N THR A 193 8.05 -10.16 14.85
CA THR A 193 8.63 -9.61 16.08
C THR A 193 8.81 -10.64 17.18
N ALA A 194 8.42 -11.90 16.94
CA ALA A 194 8.51 -12.96 17.92
C ALA A 194 9.96 -13.19 18.39
N ASP A 195 10.13 -13.34 19.71
CA ASP A 195 11.41 -13.70 20.28
C ASP A 195 11.71 -15.18 19.96
N PRO A 196 12.80 -15.50 19.24
CA PRO A 196 13.15 -16.88 18.91
C PRO A 196 13.49 -17.73 20.15
N THR A 197 13.70 -17.10 21.31
CA THR A 197 13.96 -17.77 22.59
C THR A 197 12.71 -17.97 23.44
N ASP A 198 11.57 -17.37 23.07
CA ASP A 198 10.29 -17.55 23.76
C ASP A 198 9.72 -18.95 23.51
N LYS A 199 9.68 -19.77 24.56
CA LYS A 199 9.12 -21.12 24.54
C LYS A 199 7.60 -21.15 24.75
N ALA A 200 7.00 -20.05 25.18
CA ALA A 200 5.55 -19.93 25.32
C ALA A 200 4.87 -19.58 23.99
N HIS A 201 5.64 -19.17 22.97
CA HIS A 201 5.16 -18.83 21.63
C HIS A 201 4.03 -17.80 21.67
N VAL A 202 4.15 -16.79 22.53
CA VAL A 202 3.05 -15.86 22.84
C VAL A 202 2.56 -15.14 21.59
N ASN A 203 3.50 -14.64 20.77
CA ASN A 203 3.15 -13.93 19.54
C ASN A 203 2.53 -14.86 18.50
N GLN A 204 3.08 -16.07 18.32
CA GLN A 204 2.59 -17.01 17.32
C GLN A 204 1.19 -17.54 17.67
N ILE A 205 0.94 -17.83 18.95
CA ILE A 205 -0.40 -18.23 19.44
C ILE A 205 -1.38 -17.06 19.25
N SER A 206 -0.97 -15.82 19.58
CA SER A 206 -1.81 -14.64 19.38
C SER A 206 -2.13 -14.42 17.90
N ALA A 207 -1.15 -14.61 17.00
CA ALA A 207 -1.35 -14.55 15.56
C ALA A 207 -2.34 -15.62 15.06
N GLY A 208 -2.25 -16.85 15.57
CA GLY A 208 -3.22 -17.91 15.29
C GLY A 208 -4.64 -17.52 15.71
N ASN A 209 -4.80 -17.06 16.95
CA ASN A 209 -6.11 -16.66 17.49
C ASN A 209 -6.77 -15.49 16.74
N ILE A 210 -5.99 -14.62 16.08
CA ILE A 210 -6.52 -13.52 15.26
C ILE A 210 -7.13 -14.04 13.95
N LEU A 211 -6.67 -15.20 13.46
CA LEU A 211 -7.02 -15.76 12.16
C LEU A 211 -8.00 -16.94 12.21
N ASP A 212 -8.30 -17.45 13.40
CA ASP A 212 -9.33 -18.47 13.67
C ASP A 212 -10.75 -17.86 13.64
#